data_AF-A0A3F3NIN2-F1
#
_entry.id   AF-A0A3F3NIN2-F1
#
_cell.length_a   1.000
_cell.length_b   1.000
_cell.length_c   1.000
_cell.angle_alpha   90.00
_cell.angle_beta   90.00
_cell.angle_gamma   90.00
#
_symmetry.space_group_name_H-M   'P 1'
#
loop_
_entity.id
_entity.type
_entity.pdbx_description
1 polymer ?
#
loop_
_entity_poly.entity_id
_entity_poly.type
_entity_poly.pdbx_seq_one_letter_code
_entity_poly.pdbx_strand_id
1 'polypeptide(L)'
;MENNQKTVKELLEEYKERHGVRTCPKASKEEQETLISFDPITQEWSIYTTVPTTISKIVRENLITEIMEVYYTTKTGKTVSSLEGTLLKAPTLFSTTPRKKGAE
;
A
#
# COMPACT_ATOMS: atom_id res chain seq x y z
N MET A 1 -3.72 23.18 -13.83
CA MET A 1 -3.95 22.74 -12.43
C MET A 1 -2.68 22.03 -12.00
N GLU A 2 -1.91 22.61 -11.09
CA GLU A 2 -0.78 21.91 -10.49
C GLU A 2 -1.34 20.73 -9.70
N ASN A 3 -0.95 19.52 -10.10
CA ASN A 3 -1.37 18.32 -9.40
C ASN A 3 -0.52 18.23 -8.12
N ASN A 4 -0.93 18.93 -7.06
CA ASN A 4 -0.29 18.97 -5.73
C ASN A 4 -0.48 17.64 -4.96
N GLN A 5 -0.44 16.51 -5.66
CA GLN A 5 -0.61 15.22 -5.04
C GLN A 5 0.71 14.78 -4.41
N LYS A 6 0.71 14.64 -3.08
CA LYS A 6 1.84 14.10 -2.33
C LYS A 6 2.19 12.71 -2.83
N THR A 7 3.47 12.41 -2.82
CA THR A 7 3.98 11.07 -3.05
C THR A 7 3.73 10.19 -1.84
N VAL A 8 3.62 8.87 -2.04
CA VAL A 8 3.48 7.89 -0.94
C VAL A 8 4.64 8.01 0.05
N LYS A 9 5.84 8.39 -0.43
CA LYS A 9 6.99 8.65 0.46
C LYS A 9 6.76 9.86 1.37
N GLU A 10 6.23 10.96 0.83
CA GLU A 10 5.87 12.13 1.63
C GLU A 10 4.75 11.79 2.62
N LEU A 11 3.73 11.03 2.19
CA LEU A 11 2.67 10.55 3.08
C LEU A 11 3.22 9.68 4.22
N LEU A 12 4.19 8.80 3.94
CA LEU A 12 4.84 7.96 4.95
C LEU A 12 5.61 8.78 5.98
N GLU A 13 6.38 9.78 5.56
CA GLU A 13 7.09 10.66 6.49
C GLU A 13 6.11 11.49 7.32
N GLU A 14 5.06 12.04 6.71
CA GLU A 14 4.03 12.79 7.45
C GLU A 14 3.26 11.93 8.45
N TYR A 15 2.96 10.67 8.11
CA TYR A 15 2.33 9.74 9.05
C TYR A 15 3.27 9.46 10.22
N LYS A 16 4.56 9.22 9.94
CA LYS A 16 5.58 8.95 10.94
C LYS A 16 5.83 10.15 11.86
N GLU A 17 5.82 11.38 11.33
CA GLU A 17 5.91 12.59 12.15
C GLU A 17 4.72 12.75 13.09
N ARG A 18 3.51 12.42 12.62
CA ARG A 18 2.28 12.53 13.41
C ARG A 18 2.10 11.42 14.45
N HIS A 19 2.46 10.18 14.12
CA HIS A 19 2.15 9.00 14.93
C HIS A 19 3.37 8.29 15.51
N GLY A 20 4.58 8.71 15.14
CA GLY A 20 5.82 8.02 15.46
C GLY A 20 6.03 6.74 14.64
N VAL A 21 7.11 6.02 14.95
CA VAL A 21 7.42 4.73 14.33
C VAL A 21 6.75 3.60 15.10
N ARG A 22 5.70 3.02 14.52
CA ARG A 22 5.06 1.79 15.04
C ARG A 22 5.74 0.56 14.49
N THR A 23 6.15 -0.36 15.34
CA THR A 23 6.91 -1.55 14.91
C THR A 23 6.11 -2.83 15.07
N CYS A 24 6.22 -3.74 14.11
CA CYS A 24 5.75 -5.11 14.24
C CYS A 24 6.73 -6.11 13.57
N PRO A 25 6.71 -7.38 13.96
CA PRO A 25 7.42 -8.42 13.22
C PRO A 25 6.99 -8.44 11.75
N LYS A 26 7.92 -8.83 10.87
CA LYS A 26 7.58 -9.07 9.47
C LYS A 26 6.69 -10.31 9.36
N ALA A 27 5.59 -10.21 8.62
CA ALA A 27 4.75 -11.37 8.31
C ALA A 27 5.57 -12.48 7.62
N SER A 28 5.37 -13.72 8.07
CA SER A 28 5.87 -14.92 7.38
C SER A 28 5.26 -15.05 5.98
N LYS A 29 5.65 -16.07 5.21
CA LYS A 29 5.07 -16.26 3.87
C LYS A 29 3.62 -16.71 3.96
N GLU A 30 3.28 -17.45 5.01
CA GLU A 30 1.98 -18.04 5.28
C GLU A 30 1.00 -16.99 5.83
N GLU A 31 1.50 -15.97 6.53
CA GLU A 31 0.73 -14.84 7.06
C GLU A 31 0.61 -13.66 6.08
N GLN A 32 1.29 -13.73 4.93
CA GLN A 32 1.27 -12.66 3.94
C GLN A 32 -0.07 -12.60 3.22
N GLU A 33 -0.69 -11.43 3.25
CA GLU A 33 -2.00 -11.22 2.63
C GLU A 33 -2.11 -9.83 2.00
N THR A 34 -3.10 -9.69 1.12
CA THR A 34 -3.52 -8.41 0.59
C THR A 34 -5.03 -8.39 0.54
N LEU A 35 -5.62 -7.42 1.21
CA LEU A 35 -7.05 -7.18 1.22
C LEU A 35 -7.33 -5.89 0.45
N ILE A 36 -8.33 -5.94 -0.42
CA ILE A 36 -8.81 -4.78 -1.17
C ILE A 36 -10.31 -4.69 -0.93
N SER A 37 -10.77 -3.49 -0.59
CA SER A 37 -12.17 -3.18 -0.44
C SER A 37 -12.55 -1.99 -1.34
N PHE A 38 -13.81 -1.97 -1.75
CA PHE A 38 -14.42 -0.83 -2.42
C PHE A 38 -15.60 -0.38 -1.57
N ASP A 39 -15.62 0.90 -1.18
CA ASP A 39 -16.76 1.51 -0.52
C ASP A 39 -17.67 2.14 -1.59
N PRO A 40 -18.89 1.61 -1.80
CA PRO A 40 -19.80 2.15 -2.81
C PRO A 40 -20.37 3.53 -2.46
N ILE A 41 -20.32 3.96 -1.19
CA ILE A 41 -20.82 5.25 -0.74
C ILE A 41 -19.83 6.35 -1.09
N THR A 42 -18.56 6.17 -0.71
CA THR A 42 -17.49 7.16 -1.00
C THR A 42 -16.90 7.00 -2.40
N GLN A 43 -17.16 5.86 -3.05
CA GLN A 43 -16.52 5.45 -4.31
C GLN A 43 -15.00 5.31 -4.20
N GLU A 44 -14.50 5.01 -3.00
CA GLU A 44 -13.09 4.87 -2.73
C GLU A 44 -12.67 3.40 -2.67
N TRP A 45 -11.42 3.16 -3.06
CA TRP A 45 -10.78 1.86 -2.95
C TRP A 45 -9.79 1.91 -1.80
N SER A 46 -9.78 0.91 -0.93
CA SER A 46 -8.80 0.78 0.14
C SER A 46 -8.00 -0.50 -0.03
N ILE A 47 -6.76 -0.48 0.45
CA ILE A 47 -5.87 -1.63 0.46
C ILE A 47 -5.23 -1.78 1.82
N TYR A 48 -5.17 -3.02 2.29
CA TYR A 48 -4.27 -3.46 3.35
C TYR A 48 -3.34 -4.53 2.77
N THR A 49 -2.04 -4.46 3.07
CA THR A 49 -1.09 -5.47 2.62
C THR A 49 0.09 -5.66 3.56
N THR A 50 0.47 -6.92 3.76
CA THR A 50 1.72 -7.34 4.41
C THR A 50 2.74 -7.88 3.40
N VAL A 51 2.38 -7.92 2.12
CA VAL A 51 3.20 -8.49 1.04
C VAL A 51 4.28 -7.49 0.61
N PRO A 52 5.59 -7.77 0.82
CA PRO A 52 6.65 -6.79 0.58
C PRO A 52 6.73 -6.29 -0.87
N THR A 53 6.43 -7.14 -1.85
CA THR A 53 6.43 -6.78 -3.28
C THR A 53 5.28 -5.85 -3.63
N THR A 54 4.10 -6.04 -3.04
CA THR A 54 2.94 -5.16 -3.18
C THR A 54 3.21 -3.81 -2.55
N ILE A 55 3.74 -3.77 -1.31
CA ILE A 55 4.14 -2.52 -0.63
C ILE A 55 5.14 -1.74 -1.48
N SER A 56 6.18 -2.41 -1.98
CA SER A 56 7.19 -1.79 -2.84
C SER A 56 6.59 -1.20 -4.11
N LYS A 57 5.60 -1.89 -4.71
CA LYS A 57 4.90 -1.42 -5.89
C LYS A 57 4.04 -0.19 -5.60
N ILE A 58 3.27 -0.20 -4.51
CA ILE A 58 2.46 0.94 -4.05
C ILE A 58 3.32 2.20 -3.90
N VAL A 59 4.45 2.08 -3.19
CA VAL A 59 5.36 3.19 -2.93
C VAL A 59 6.00 3.69 -4.22
N ARG A 60 6.45 2.78 -5.10
CA ARG A 60 7.13 3.13 -6.36
C ARG A 60 6.20 3.78 -7.37
N GLU A 61 4.98 3.27 -7.50
CA GLU A 61 4.00 3.71 -8.51
C GLU A 61 3.03 4.78 -7.99
N ASN A 62 3.27 5.28 -6.78
CA ASN A 62 2.48 6.32 -6.13
C ASN A 62 0.97 6.01 -6.10
N LEU A 63 0.62 4.80 -5.67
CA LEU A 63 -0.75 4.27 -5.83
C LEU A 63 -1.72 4.65 -4.71
N ILE A 64 -1.27 5.38 -3.68
CA ILE A 64 -2.07 5.74 -2.52
C ILE A 64 -2.20 7.26 -2.40
N THR A 65 -3.38 7.71 -1.99
CA THR A 65 -3.71 9.11 -1.70
C THR A 65 -3.65 9.43 -0.21
N GLU A 66 -3.88 8.43 0.65
CA GLU A 66 -3.91 8.57 2.11
C GLU A 66 -3.42 7.30 2.81
N ILE A 67 -2.61 7.47 3.87
CA ILE A 67 -2.17 6.36 4.72
C ILE A 67 -3.05 6.33 5.98
N MET A 68 -3.75 5.22 6.16
CA MET A 68 -4.58 4.96 7.34
C MET A 68 -3.76 4.34 8.47
N GLU A 69 -2.93 3.34 8.13
CA GLU A 69 -2.05 2.68 9.08
C GLU A 69 -0.78 2.15 8.42
N VAL A 70 0.35 2.20 9.14
CA VAL A 70 1.62 1.61 8.69
C VAL A 70 2.42 1.10 9.88
N TYR A 71 3.03 -0.08 9.71
CA TYR A 71 4.00 -0.64 10.65
C TYR A 71 5.34 -0.87 9.99
N TYR A 72 6.41 -0.85 10.79
CA TYR A 72 7.78 -1.03 10.35
C TYR A 72 8.43 -2.24 11.02
N THR A 73 9.43 -2.85 10.37
CA THR A 73 10.17 -3.98 10.96
C THR A 73 11.24 -3.55 11.96
N THR A 74 11.61 -2.26 11.98
CA THR A 74 12.65 -1.73 12.87
C THR A 74 12.30 -0.33 13.38
N LYS A 75 12.87 0.04 14.53
CA LYS A 75 12.74 1.40 15.11
C LYS A 75 13.30 2.52 14.22
N THR A 76 14.07 2.17 13.18
CA THR A 76 14.58 3.15 12.20
C THR A 76 13.50 3.63 11.22
N GLY A 77 12.38 2.91 11.12
CA GLY A 77 11.29 3.27 10.20
C GLY A 77 11.63 3.11 8.71
N LYS A 78 12.75 2.47 8.36
CA LYS A 78 13.18 2.34 6.96
C LYS A 78 12.43 1.27 6.17
N THR A 79 11.98 0.22 6.85
CA THR A 79 11.38 -0.95 6.20
C THR A 79 9.95 -1.12 6.68
N VAL A 80 9.00 -0.93 5.76
CA VAL A 80 7.57 -1.12 6.02
C VAL A 80 7.26 -2.61 6.07
N SER A 81 6.57 -3.02 7.14
CA SER A 81 6.10 -4.39 7.39
C SER A 81 4.68 -4.59 6.88
N SER A 82 3.80 -3.62 7.14
CA SER A 82 2.42 -3.60 6.64
C SER A 82 2.00 -2.17 6.33
N LEU A 83 1.06 -2.03 5.40
CA LEU A 83 0.55 -0.74 4.95
C LEU A 83 -0.95 -0.84 4.67
N GLU A 84 -1.70 0.13 5.16
CA GLU A 84 -3.11 0.37 4.90
C GLU A 84 -3.34 1.80 4.39
N GLY A 85 -4.17 1.95 3.36
CA GLY A 85 -4.52 3.26 2.85
C GLY A 85 -5.49 3.26 1.68
N THR A 86 -5.86 4.46 1.26
CA THR A 86 -6.77 4.71 0.14
C THR A 86 -6.02 4.72 -1.18
N LEU A 87 -6.47 3.92 -2.15
CA LEU A 87 -5.91 3.83 -3.48
C LEU A 87 -6.34 5.01 -4.35
N LEU A 88 -5.39 5.53 -5.14
CA LEU A 88 -5.61 6.58 -6.13
C LEU A 88 -6.64 6.20 -7.22
N LYS A 89 -6.77 4.90 -7.49
CA LYS A 89 -7.65 4.35 -8.52
C LYS A 89 -7.90 2.88 -8.25
N ALA A 90 -8.90 2.33 -8.96
CA ALA A 90 -9.19 0.90 -8.93
C ALA A 90 -7.90 0.07 -9.12
N PRO A 91 -7.68 -0.97 -8.30
CA PRO A 91 -6.46 -1.75 -8.34
C PRO A 91 -6.36 -2.51 -9.65
N THR A 92 -5.41 -2.12 -10.49
CA THR A 92 -4.98 -2.89 -11.67
C THR A 92 -3.94 -3.97 -11.32
N LEU A 93 -3.53 -4.00 -10.05
CA LEU A 93 -2.48 -4.85 -9.50
C LEU A 93 -2.81 -6.35 -9.62
N PHE A 94 -4.09 -6.69 -9.67
CA PHE A 94 -4.59 -8.05 -9.68
C PHE A 94 -5.52 -8.22 -10.89
N SER A 95 -4.91 -8.37 -12.07
CA SER A 95 -5.66 -8.84 -13.23
C SER A 95 -6.24 -10.22 -12.90
N THR A 96 -7.55 -10.30 -12.70
CA THR A 96 -8.30 -11.56 -12.74
C THR A 96 -8.36 -12.14 -14.14
N THR A 97 -7.93 -11.38 -15.17
CA THR A 97 -7.69 -11.93 -16.50
C THR A 97 -6.58 -12.98 -16.39
N PRO A 98 -6.86 -14.27 -16.63
CA PRO A 98 -5.82 -15.26 -16.73
C PRO A 98 -4.83 -14.78 -17.79
N ARG A 99 -3.53 -14.82 -17.47
CA ARG A 99 -2.51 -14.75 -18.53
C ARG A 99 -2.85 -15.84 -19.53
N LYS A 100 -3.25 -15.48 -20.75
CA LYS A 100 -3.16 -16.43 -21.87
C LYS A 100 -1.70 -16.85 -21.93
N LYS A 101 -1.41 -18.08 -21.47
CA LYS A 101 -0.20 -18.78 -21.88
C LYS A 101 -0.36 -19.00 -23.37
N GLY A 102 0.52 -18.38 -24.17
CA GLY A 102 0.57 -18.57 -25.61
C GLY A 102 -0.10 -17.45 -26.40
N ALA A 103 0.71 -16.51 -26.86
CA ALA A 103 0.70 -16.14 -28.26
C ALA A 103 2.15 -16.33 -28.71
N GLU A 104 2.31 -17.13 -29.76
CA GLU A 104 3.57 -17.44 -30.46
C GLU A 104 4.41 -16.21 -30.78
#